data_AF-A0A7W7U7P2-F1
#
_entry.id   AF-A0A7W7U7P2-F1
#
_cell.length_a   1.000
_cell.length_b   1.000
_cell.length_c   1.000
_cell.angle_alpha   90.00
_cell.angle_beta   90.00
_cell.angle_gamma   90.00
#
_symmetry.space_group_name_H-M   'P 1'
#
loop_
_entity.id
_entity.type
_entity.pdbx_description
1 polymer ?
#
loop_
_entity_poly.entity_id
_entity_poly.type
_entity_poly.pdbx_seq_one_letter_code
_entity_poly.pdbx_strand_id
1 'polypeptide(L)'
;MLVVDGEPAFELSGWCGTCAFLFSRLETVTQTLSPAGVQEQLAGTLDDPDAGGVIDVFSALLPAGEYLPVLLRIEPRLVVPGKEGDYFGGEQVATWGLDDFWGFPQYPHTPYYRTFETAVDASAHLYEFVVPMVPPTWNDRRRVDEYAELMGRGTVPTAVAVSTPDVCEPASARSTDHYRHWGLTHFLLDGHHKLEAAATTGRPVRLLSLLALGEGLAGAEEHARLPTLRTRPRSARADGT
;
A
#
# COMPACT_ATOMS: atom_id res chain seq x y z
N MET A 1 -1.00 -0.26 -14.96
CA MET A 1 -0.58 -1.67 -14.77
C MET A 1 0.85 -1.64 -14.27
N LEU A 2 1.13 -2.21 -13.11
CA LEU A 2 2.50 -2.28 -12.58
C LEU A 2 3.16 -3.56 -13.10
N VAL A 3 4.29 -3.39 -13.80
CA VAL A 3 5.13 -4.48 -14.32
C VAL A 3 6.39 -4.54 -13.46
N VAL A 4 6.76 -5.73 -13.02
CA VAL A 4 7.95 -5.98 -12.20
C VAL A 4 8.74 -7.11 -12.85
N ASP A 5 10.02 -6.88 -13.14
CA ASP A 5 10.88 -7.84 -13.86
C ASP A 5 10.27 -8.34 -15.19
N GLY A 6 9.62 -7.43 -15.92
CA GLY A 6 8.98 -7.73 -17.21
C GLY A 6 7.61 -8.42 -17.11
N GLU A 7 7.18 -8.85 -15.92
CA GLU A 7 5.90 -9.52 -15.69
C GLU A 7 4.85 -8.56 -15.09
N PRO A 8 3.61 -8.53 -15.60
CA PRO A 8 2.52 -7.79 -14.95
C PRO A 8 2.29 -8.33 -13.54
N ALA A 9 2.47 -7.48 -12.52
CA ALA A 9 2.29 -7.87 -11.12
C ALA A 9 0.94 -7.43 -10.57
N PHE A 10 0.51 -6.23 -10.96
CA PHE A 10 -0.73 -5.65 -10.46
C PHE A 10 -1.47 -4.86 -11.53
N GLU A 11 -2.79 -4.99 -11.48
CA GLU A 11 -3.70 -4.08 -12.16
C GLU A 11 -4.15 -2.99 -11.18
N LEU A 12 -3.96 -1.75 -11.61
CA LEU A 12 -4.57 -0.56 -11.01
C LEU A 12 -5.70 -0.17 -11.96
N SER A 13 -6.93 -0.04 -11.45
CA SER A 13 -8.04 0.52 -12.23
C SER A 13 -8.41 1.89 -11.65
N GLY A 14 -8.63 2.97 -12.40
CA GLY A 14 -8.63 3.15 -13.85
C GLY A 14 -8.49 4.63 -14.24
N TRP A 15 -8.27 4.87 -15.52
CA TRP A 15 -7.97 6.16 -16.19
C TRP A 15 -8.87 7.38 -15.92
N CYS A 16 -10.07 7.23 -15.34
CA CYS A 16 -11.08 8.30 -15.38
C CYS A 16 -11.22 9.12 -14.09
N GLY A 17 -10.54 8.75 -13.00
CA GLY A 17 -10.63 9.46 -11.70
C GLY A 17 -11.99 9.36 -10.99
N THR A 18 -12.98 8.75 -11.64
CA THR A 18 -14.37 8.70 -11.16
C THR A 18 -14.84 7.33 -10.69
N CYS A 19 -14.16 6.28 -11.15
CA CYS A 19 -14.30 4.94 -10.62
C CYS A 19 -13.65 4.86 -9.22
N ALA A 20 -14.17 3.97 -8.40
CA ALA A 20 -13.59 3.69 -7.10
C ALA A 20 -12.17 3.11 -7.25
N PHE A 21 -11.37 3.30 -6.20
CA PHE A 21 -10.02 2.76 -6.12
C PHE A 21 -10.03 1.22 -6.17
N LEU A 22 -9.22 0.65 -7.08
CA LEU A 22 -9.01 -0.79 -7.20
C LEU A 22 -7.52 -1.10 -7.34
N PHE A 23 -7.06 -2.06 -6.55
CA PHE A 23 -5.90 -2.87 -6.91
C PHE A 23 -6.35 -4.32 -7.04
N SER A 24 -5.82 -5.01 -8.04
CA SER A 24 -5.96 -6.44 -8.18
C SER A 24 -4.58 -7.06 -8.43
N ARG A 25 -4.25 -8.11 -7.67
CA ARG A 25 -3.03 -8.88 -7.90
C ARG A 25 -3.23 -9.77 -9.11
N LEU A 26 -2.31 -9.69 -10.06
CA LEU A 26 -2.32 -10.57 -11.23
C LEU A 26 -1.65 -11.91 -10.86
N GLU A 27 -2.22 -13.03 -11.30
CA GLU A 27 -1.76 -14.38 -10.92
C GLU A 27 -0.37 -14.74 -11.47
N THR A 28 0.13 -13.97 -12.43
CA THR A 28 1.39 -14.14 -13.14
C THR A 28 2.62 -14.08 -12.24
N VAL A 29 2.59 -13.31 -11.15
CA VAL A 29 3.73 -13.19 -10.24
C VAL A 29 3.58 -14.13 -9.05
N THR A 30 4.53 -15.06 -8.93
CA THR A 30 4.53 -16.13 -7.92
C THR A 30 5.70 -16.05 -6.95
N GLN A 31 6.58 -15.05 -7.10
CA GLN A 31 7.80 -14.92 -6.32
C GLN A 31 7.98 -13.51 -5.76
N THR A 32 8.68 -13.40 -4.64
CA THR A 32 9.10 -12.13 -4.05
C THR A 32 10.42 -11.68 -4.63
N LEU A 33 10.66 -10.37 -4.73
CA LEU A 33 11.98 -9.85 -5.04
C LEU A 33 12.81 -9.85 -3.77
N SER A 34 13.76 -10.76 -3.64
CA SER A 34 14.78 -10.72 -2.57
C SER A 34 16.18 -10.61 -3.16
N PRO A 35 16.54 -9.45 -3.75
CA PRO A 35 17.81 -9.28 -4.42
C PRO A 35 18.98 -9.59 -3.49
N ALA A 36 19.97 -10.34 -3.99
CA ALA A 36 21.18 -10.61 -3.24
C ALA A 36 21.95 -9.29 -3.00
N GLY A 37 22.61 -9.17 -1.84
CA GLY A 37 23.48 -8.03 -1.52
C GLY A 37 22.86 -6.92 -0.66
N VAL A 38 21.52 -6.81 -0.59
CA VAL A 38 20.84 -5.78 0.23
C VAL A 38 20.08 -6.36 1.44
N GLN A 39 20.04 -7.69 1.56
CA GLN A 39 19.21 -8.39 2.56
C GLN A 39 19.59 -8.06 4.00
N GLU A 40 20.89 -8.01 4.32
CA GLU A 40 21.39 -7.71 5.67
C GLU A 40 21.02 -6.27 6.08
N GLN A 41 21.16 -5.32 5.15
CA GLN A 41 20.78 -3.94 5.39
C GLN A 41 19.28 -3.79 5.62
N LEU A 42 18.45 -4.47 4.80
CA LEU A 42 17.00 -4.44 4.94
C LEU A 42 16.48 -5.24 6.16
N ALA A 43 17.29 -6.10 6.76
CA ALA A 43 16.97 -6.73 8.05
C ALA A 43 17.03 -5.73 9.21
N GLY A 44 17.76 -4.62 9.05
CA GLY A 44 17.83 -3.50 9.97
C GLY A 44 16.96 -2.31 9.57
N THR A 45 17.12 -1.21 10.30
CA THR A 45 16.47 0.06 10.00
C THR A 45 17.30 0.83 8.99
N LEU A 46 16.70 1.15 7.85
CA LEU A 46 17.27 2.05 6.87
C LEU A 46 16.93 3.49 7.28
N ASP A 47 17.95 4.30 7.52
CA ASP A 47 17.80 5.69 7.94
C ASP A 47 17.94 6.69 6.79
N ASP A 48 18.61 6.28 5.71
CA ASP A 48 18.85 7.07 4.51
C ASP A 48 18.42 6.23 3.28
N PRO A 49 17.50 6.72 2.43
CA PRO A 49 17.06 5.99 1.25
C PRO A 49 18.22 5.69 0.28
N ASP A 50 19.26 6.53 0.22
CA ASP A 50 20.40 6.36 -0.69
C ASP A 50 21.49 5.43 -0.12
N ALA A 51 21.36 4.98 1.13
CA ALA A 51 22.37 4.15 1.76
C ALA A 51 22.45 2.76 1.11
N GLY A 52 23.67 2.28 0.88
CA GLY A 52 23.98 0.87 0.58
C GLY A 52 23.46 0.33 -0.75
N GLY A 53 23.16 1.21 -1.73
CA GLY A 53 22.81 0.80 -3.09
C GLY A 53 21.44 0.13 -3.22
N VAL A 54 20.58 0.25 -2.20
CA VAL A 54 19.23 -0.35 -2.21
C VAL A 54 18.40 0.21 -3.37
N ILE A 55 18.44 1.53 -3.60
CA ILE A 55 17.73 2.16 -4.72
C ILE A 55 18.22 1.63 -6.07
N ASP A 56 19.54 1.51 -6.26
CA ASP A 56 20.11 1.02 -7.54
C ASP A 56 19.60 -0.39 -7.86
N VAL A 57 19.56 -1.26 -6.84
CA VAL A 57 19.09 -2.64 -6.99
C VAL A 57 17.61 -2.71 -7.37
N PHE A 58 16.75 -1.95 -6.69
CA PHE A 58 15.31 -2.00 -6.96
C PHE A 58 14.92 -1.21 -8.21
N SER A 59 15.57 -0.09 -8.51
CA SER A 59 15.30 0.72 -9.70
C SER A 59 15.55 -0.06 -11.01
N ALA A 60 16.52 -0.97 -11.02
CA ALA A 60 16.78 -1.86 -12.15
C ALA A 60 15.63 -2.84 -12.46
N LEU A 61 14.72 -3.07 -11.50
CA LEU A 61 13.58 -3.98 -11.62
C LEU A 61 12.28 -3.26 -12.03
N LEU A 62 12.31 -1.92 -12.04
CA LEU A 62 11.14 -1.08 -12.29
C LEU A 62 11.07 -0.61 -13.74
N PRO A 63 9.86 -0.34 -14.26
CA PRO A 63 9.69 0.36 -15.52
C PRO A 63 10.34 1.75 -15.47
N ALA A 64 10.85 2.21 -16.61
CA ALA A 64 11.38 3.56 -16.75
C ALA A 64 10.32 4.60 -16.35
N GLY A 65 10.70 5.54 -15.49
CA GLY A 65 9.80 6.56 -14.97
C GLY A 65 10.48 7.40 -13.89
N GLU A 66 9.76 8.41 -13.40
CA GLU A 66 10.20 9.24 -12.27
C GLU A 66 9.65 8.68 -10.96
N TYR A 67 10.57 8.36 -10.04
CA TYR A 67 10.24 7.85 -8.71
C TYR A 67 10.91 8.71 -7.65
N LEU A 68 10.18 9.05 -6.61
CA LEU A 68 10.70 9.71 -5.41
C LEU A 68 10.87 8.66 -4.29
N PRO A 69 12.11 8.35 -3.87
CA PRO A 69 12.35 7.51 -2.71
C PRO A 69 11.90 8.20 -1.42
N VAL A 70 11.02 7.56 -0.66
CA VAL A 70 10.49 8.07 0.61
C VAL A 70 10.60 6.99 1.68
N LEU A 71 11.15 7.34 2.84
CA LEU A 71 11.18 6.47 4.01
C LEU A 71 9.99 6.73 4.92
N LEU A 72 9.10 5.75 5.06
CA LEU A 72 7.91 5.81 5.89
C LEU A 72 8.05 4.89 7.11
N ARG A 73 7.53 5.31 8.27
CA ARG A 73 7.30 4.41 9.40
C ARG A 73 5.85 4.00 9.38
N ILE A 74 5.58 2.70 9.26
CA ILE A 74 4.23 2.14 9.16
C ILE A 74 3.97 1.12 10.25
N GLU A 75 2.71 1.02 10.69
CA GLU A 75 2.22 -0.02 11.60
C GLU A 75 1.14 -0.81 10.87
N PRO A 76 1.51 -1.91 10.19
CA PRO A 76 0.59 -2.63 9.32
C PRO A 76 -0.44 -3.42 10.13
N ARG A 77 -1.67 -3.45 9.65
CA ARG A 77 -2.73 -4.37 10.09
C ARG A 77 -3.18 -5.20 8.90
N LEU A 78 -3.03 -6.52 8.98
CA LEU A 78 -3.50 -7.43 7.93
C LEU A 78 -5.03 -7.41 7.87
N VAL A 79 -5.56 -7.26 6.65
CA VAL A 79 -6.99 -7.24 6.34
C VAL A 79 -7.27 -8.35 5.34
N VAL A 80 -8.31 -9.12 5.61
CA VAL A 80 -8.83 -10.16 4.71
C VAL A 80 -10.06 -9.59 4.01
N PRO A 81 -10.13 -9.61 2.67
CA PRO A 81 -11.29 -9.13 1.93
C PRO A 81 -12.61 -9.73 2.41
N GLY A 82 -13.63 -8.90 2.53
CA GLY A 82 -14.95 -9.27 3.08
C GLY A 82 -14.98 -9.49 4.60
N LYS A 83 -13.90 -9.16 5.33
CA LYS A 83 -13.88 -9.16 6.81
C LYS A 83 -13.88 -7.73 7.35
N GLU A 84 -13.99 -7.63 8.67
CA GLU A 84 -13.96 -6.34 9.37
C GLU A 84 -12.69 -5.54 9.03
N GLY A 85 -12.87 -4.23 8.80
CA GLY A 85 -11.79 -3.33 8.42
C GLY A 85 -11.39 -3.37 6.94
N ASP A 86 -12.12 -4.13 6.11
CA ASP A 86 -11.96 -4.13 4.66
C ASP A 86 -12.51 -2.85 4.03
N TYR A 87 -11.60 -2.06 3.45
CA TYR A 87 -11.90 -0.85 2.70
C TYR A 87 -12.91 -1.09 1.57
N PHE A 88 -12.78 -2.21 0.86
CA PHE A 88 -13.62 -2.48 -0.30
C PHE A 88 -15.06 -2.82 0.11
N GLY A 89 -15.25 -3.47 1.26
CA GLY A 89 -16.58 -3.78 1.80
C GLY A 89 -17.20 -2.67 2.66
N GLY A 90 -16.39 -1.74 3.18
CA GLY A 90 -16.82 -0.65 4.05
C GLY A 90 -16.80 0.70 3.34
N GLU A 91 -15.69 1.42 3.48
CA GLU A 91 -15.56 2.82 3.06
C GLU A 91 -15.82 3.02 1.56
N GLN A 92 -15.42 2.08 0.71
CA GLN A 92 -15.71 2.17 -0.73
C GLN A 92 -17.20 2.04 -1.03
N VAL A 93 -17.89 1.08 -0.39
CA VAL A 93 -19.32 0.86 -0.59
C VAL A 93 -20.15 2.02 -0.02
N ALA A 94 -19.72 2.63 1.09
CA ALA A 94 -20.36 3.83 1.62
C ALA A 94 -20.40 4.95 0.57
N THR A 95 -19.28 5.17 -0.13
CA THR A 95 -19.14 6.27 -1.08
C THR A 95 -19.67 5.95 -2.49
N TRP A 96 -19.36 4.79 -3.06
CA TRP A 96 -19.76 4.42 -4.43
C TRP A 96 -20.97 3.47 -4.52
N GLY A 97 -21.41 2.88 -3.42
CA GLY A 97 -22.39 1.81 -3.42
C GLY A 97 -21.80 0.45 -3.81
N LEU A 98 -22.68 -0.54 -3.97
CA LEU A 98 -22.32 -1.86 -4.49
C LEU A 98 -22.23 -1.80 -6.03
N ASP A 99 -21.56 -2.77 -6.63
CA ASP A 99 -21.59 -2.95 -8.09
C ASP A 99 -23.05 -3.13 -8.58
N ASP A 100 -23.49 -2.29 -9.51
CA ASP A 100 -24.88 -2.26 -10.01
C ASP A 100 -25.32 -3.59 -10.66
N PHE A 101 -24.36 -4.35 -11.21
CA PHE A 101 -24.66 -5.55 -11.98
C PHE A 101 -24.65 -6.81 -11.10
N TRP A 102 -23.64 -6.97 -10.24
CA TRP A 102 -23.46 -8.15 -9.40
C TRP A 102 -24.01 -7.98 -7.98
N GLY A 103 -24.19 -6.74 -7.51
CA GLY A 103 -24.65 -6.45 -6.14
C GLY A 103 -23.63 -6.79 -5.06
N PHE A 104 -22.34 -6.86 -5.39
CA PHE A 104 -21.26 -7.16 -4.45
C PHE A 104 -20.27 -5.99 -4.35
N PRO A 105 -19.54 -5.87 -3.22
CA PRO A 105 -18.38 -5.00 -3.14
C PRO A 105 -17.30 -5.41 -4.15
N GLN A 106 -16.42 -4.48 -4.51
CA GLN A 106 -15.21 -4.81 -5.25
C GLN A 106 -14.34 -5.79 -4.43
N TYR A 107 -13.63 -6.68 -5.11
CA TYR A 107 -12.82 -7.71 -4.45
C TYR A 107 -11.37 -7.61 -4.93
N PRO A 108 -10.40 -7.30 -4.04
CA PRO A 108 -9.00 -7.09 -4.45
C PRO A 108 -8.24 -8.40 -4.74
N HIS A 109 -8.88 -9.57 -4.63
CA HIS A 109 -8.31 -10.90 -4.87
C HIS A 109 -7.08 -11.28 -4.01
N THR A 110 -6.71 -10.46 -3.03
CA THR A 110 -5.63 -10.74 -2.09
C THR A 110 -5.87 -10.08 -0.73
N PRO A 111 -5.45 -10.70 0.39
CA PRO A 111 -5.22 -9.98 1.62
C PRO A 111 -4.22 -8.84 1.42
N TYR A 112 -4.43 -7.75 2.14
CA TYR A 112 -3.60 -6.54 2.09
C TYR A 112 -3.46 -5.97 3.49
N TYR A 113 -2.55 -5.02 3.68
CA TYR A 113 -2.37 -4.34 4.96
C TYR A 113 -2.93 -2.93 4.89
N ARG A 114 -3.64 -2.50 5.93
CA ARG A 114 -3.91 -1.08 6.21
C ARG A 114 -2.81 -0.56 7.13
N THR A 115 -2.38 0.68 6.93
CA THR A 115 -1.23 1.24 7.66
C THR A 115 -1.54 2.59 8.28
N PHE A 116 -1.99 3.55 7.47
CA PHE A 116 -2.33 4.89 7.92
C PHE A 116 -3.60 5.38 7.23
N GLU A 117 -4.26 6.32 7.90
CA GLU A 117 -5.40 7.03 7.35
C GLU A 117 -5.58 8.35 8.09
N THR A 118 -6.06 9.37 7.40
CA THR A 118 -6.36 10.66 8.00
C THR A 118 -7.27 11.49 7.11
N ALA A 119 -8.05 12.38 7.70
CA ALA A 119 -8.81 13.37 6.94
C ALA A 119 -7.87 14.29 6.14
N VAL A 120 -8.17 14.48 4.86
CA VAL A 120 -7.51 15.47 4.00
C VAL A 120 -8.16 16.82 4.21
N ASP A 121 -9.50 16.86 4.10
CA ASP A 121 -10.38 17.99 4.39
C ASP A 121 -11.83 17.50 4.64
N ALA A 122 -12.81 18.40 4.62
CA ALA A 122 -14.21 18.08 4.91
C ALA A 122 -14.87 17.15 3.86
N SER A 123 -14.28 17.00 2.67
CA SER A 123 -14.80 16.17 1.58
C SER A 123 -13.77 15.17 1.03
N ALA A 124 -12.63 14.97 1.71
CA ALA A 124 -11.59 14.06 1.28
C ALA A 124 -10.83 13.39 2.45
N HIS A 125 -10.45 12.11 2.27
CA HIS A 125 -9.78 11.29 3.29
C HIS A 125 -8.76 10.39 2.62
N LEU A 126 -7.63 10.24 3.28
CA LEU A 126 -6.49 9.45 2.83
C LEU A 126 -6.55 8.07 3.46
N TYR A 127 -6.41 7.05 2.62
CA TYR A 127 -6.29 5.65 3.01
C TYR A 127 -4.96 5.10 2.47
N GLU A 128 -4.14 4.51 3.35
CA GLU A 128 -2.82 3.96 3.01
C GLU A 128 -2.83 2.43 3.11
N PHE A 129 -2.43 1.77 2.01
CA PHE A 129 -2.46 0.32 1.84
C PHE A 129 -1.08 -0.23 1.49
N VAL A 130 -0.77 -1.44 1.94
CA VAL A 130 0.35 -2.24 1.43
C VAL A 130 -0.21 -3.53 0.82
N VAL A 131 0.07 -3.76 -0.45
CA VAL A 131 -0.44 -4.91 -1.22
C VAL A 131 0.71 -5.88 -1.47
N PRO A 132 0.66 -7.10 -0.94
CA PRO A 132 1.74 -8.06 -1.11
C PRO A 132 1.71 -8.73 -2.49
N MET A 133 2.89 -8.92 -3.11
CA MET A 133 3.03 -9.69 -4.37
C MET A 133 2.63 -11.16 -4.24
N VAL A 134 2.73 -11.73 -3.04
CA VAL A 134 2.30 -13.10 -2.74
C VAL A 134 1.45 -13.12 -1.48
N PRO A 135 0.48 -14.02 -1.34
CA PRO A 135 -0.34 -14.11 -0.14
C PRO A 135 0.52 -14.30 1.12
N PRO A 136 0.17 -13.67 2.26
CA PRO A 136 0.92 -13.86 3.52
C PRO A 136 1.00 -15.32 3.96
N THR A 137 0.04 -16.16 3.58
CA THR A 137 0.05 -17.61 3.87
C THR A 137 1.21 -18.37 3.21
N TRP A 138 1.92 -17.76 2.25
CA TRP A 138 3.09 -18.35 1.59
C TRP A 138 4.41 -18.02 2.30
N ASN A 139 4.40 -17.10 3.27
CA ASN A 139 5.60 -16.71 3.99
C ASN A 139 6.13 -17.84 4.90
N ASP A 140 7.44 -18.04 4.92
CA ASP A 140 8.12 -18.97 5.83
C ASP A 140 7.89 -18.55 7.29
N ARG A 141 7.27 -19.45 8.07
CA ARG A 141 6.95 -19.23 9.50
C ARG A 141 8.16 -18.95 10.34
N ARG A 142 9.26 -19.69 10.12
CA ARG A 142 10.49 -19.47 10.87
C ARG A 142 11.02 -18.06 10.66
N ARG A 143 10.97 -17.55 9.42
CA ARG A 143 11.43 -16.19 9.12
C ARG A 143 10.53 -15.12 9.72
N VAL A 144 9.22 -15.35 9.77
CA VAL A 144 8.29 -14.43 10.45
C VAL A 144 8.57 -14.38 11.94
N ASP A 145 8.76 -15.53 12.58
CA ASP A 145 9.09 -15.61 14.00
C ASP A 145 10.43 -14.93 14.31
N GLU A 146 11.46 -15.13 13.48
CA GLU A 146 12.76 -14.45 13.59
C GLU A 146 12.62 -12.93 13.53
N TYR A 147 11.83 -12.40 12.59
CA TYR A 147 11.57 -10.96 12.52
C TYR A 147 10.75 -10.46 13.71
N ALA A 148 9.76 -11.24 14.18
CA ALA A 148 8.98 -10.90 15.36
C ALA A 148 9.89 -10.78 16.60
N GLU A 149 10.86 -11.69 16.77
CA GLU A 149 11.86 -11.62 17.84
C GLU A 149 12.80 -10.41 17.70
N LEU A 150 13.31 -10.16 16.49
CA LEU A 150 14.17 -9.00 16.22
C LEU A 150 13.45 -7.69 16.54
N MET A 151 12.19 -7.57 16.10
CA MET A 151 11.34 -6.44 16.45
C MET A 151 11.11 -6.37 17.95
N GLY A 152 10.93 -7.53 18.61
CA GLY A 152 10.91 -7.73 20.06
C GLY A 152 12.05 -7.00 20.78
N ARG A 153 13.25 -7.10 20.22
CA ARG A 153 14.50 -6.48 20.72
C ARG A 153 14.68 -5.00 20.32
N GLY A 154 13.72 -4.41 19.60
CA GLY A 154 13.72 -2.99 19.24
C GLY A 154 14.15 -2.70 17.79
N THR A 155 14.49 -3.71 17.00
CA THR A 155 14.81 -3.52 15.58
C THR A 155 13.56 -3.11 14.80
N VAL A 156 13.68 -2.14 13.89
CA VAL A 156 12.61 -1.76 12.95
C VAL A 156 13.08 -2.13 11.55
N PRO A 157 12.82 -3.36 11.07
CA PRO A 157 13.34 -3.81 9.79
C PRO A 157 12.71 -3.02 8.64
N THR A 158 13.37 -3.06 7.48
CA THR A 158 12.99 -2.27 6.32
C THR A 158 12.38 -3.14 5.22
N ALA A 159 11.18 -2.79 4.78
CA ALA A 159 10.53 -3.32 3.59
C ALA A 159 10.66 -2.35 2.42
N VAL A 160 10.45 -2.83 1.19
CA VAL A 160 10.56 -2.01 -0.03
C VAL A 160 9.29 -2.17 -0.87
N ALA A 161 8.76 -1.06 -1.37
CA ALA A 161 7.58 -1.05 -2.23
C ALA A 161 7.68 0.00 -3.35
N VAL A 162 6.98 -0.25 -4.46
CA VAL A 162 6.59 0.84 -5.39
C VAL A 162 5.25 1.38 -4.94
N SER A 163 5.09 2.70 -5.01
CA SER A 163 3.88 3.32 -4.48
C SER A 163 3.20 4.19 -5.52
N THR A 164 1.88 4.08 -5.62
CA THR A 164 1.05 4.91 -6.48
C THR A 164 0.05 5.70 -5.63
N PRO A 165 0.03 7.03 -5.77
CA PRO A 165 -1.01 7.87 -5.23
C PRO A 165 -2.14 8.06 -6.24
N ASP A 166 -3.37 7.80 -5.79
CA ASP A 166 -4.58 7.92 -6.60
C ASP A 166 -5.61 8.79 -5.87
N VAL A 167 -6.30 9.66 -6.60
CA VAL A 167 -7.41 10.44 -6.06
C VAL A 167 -8.66 10.13 -6.89
N CYS A 168 -9.66 9.55 -6.23
CA CYS A 168 -10.91 9.14 -6.84
C CYS A 168 -12.10 9.90 -6.22
N GLU A 169 -13.08 10.27 -7.03
CA GLU A 169 -14.32 10.92 -6.61
C GLU A 169 -15.52 10.35 -7.37
N PRO A 170 -16.68 10.06 -6.75
CA PRO A 170 -17.84 9.58 -7.51
C PRO A 170 -18.25 10.53 -8.65
N ALA A 171 -18.55 9.98 -9.84
CA ALA A 171 -19.06 10.77 -10.97
C ALA A 171 -20.40 11.46 -10.67
N SER A 172 -21.14 10.97 -9.67
CA SER A 172 -22.43 11.51 -9.25
C SER A 172 -22.66 11.18 -7.77
N ALA A 173 -23.42 12.03 -7.07
CA ALA A 173 -23.87 11.78 -5.70
C ALA A 173 -24.97 10.70 -5.65
N ARG A 174 -24.66 9.49 -6.11
CA ARG A 174 -25.55 8.32 -6.05
C ARG A 174 -25.73 7.83 -4.61
N SER A 175 -24.73 8.02 -3.76
CA SER A 175 -24.81 7.77 -2.33
C SER A 175 -25.05 9.08 -1.57
N THR A 176 -25.55 8.98 -0.34
CA THR A 176 -25.63 10.10 0.61
C THR A 176 -24.24 10.55 1.08
N ASP A 177 -23.22 9.75 0.80
CA ASP A 177 -21.84 9.96 1.20
C ASP A 177 -20.95 10.28 -0.02
N HIS A 178 -21.01 11.54 -0.46
CA HIS A 178 -20.19 12.00 -1.58
C HIS A 178 -18.83 12.48 -1.10
N TYR A 179 -17.79 11.70 -1.39
CA TYR A 179 -16.49 11.90 -0.76
C TYR A 179 -15.32 11.50 -1.66
N ARG A 180 -14.22 12.24 -1.58
CA ARG A 180 -12.99 11.96 -2.34
C ARG A 180 -12.08 11.03 -1.57
N HIS A 181 -11.66 9.95 -2.21
CA HIS A 181 -10.76 8.97 -1.63
C HIS A 181 -9.37 9.18 -2.19
N TRP A 182 -8.43 9.52 -1.32
CA TRP A 182 -7.00 9.52 -1.63
C TRP A 182 -6.47 8.15 -1.26
N GLY A 183 -6.13 7.33 -2.25
CA GLY A 183 -5.48 6.03 -2.06
C GLY A 183 -3.97 6.18 -2.20
N LEU A 184 -3.21 5.89 -1.14
CA LEU A 184 -1.76 5.72 -1.24
C LEU A 184 -1.46 4.22 -1.14
N THR A 185 -1.10 3.61 -2.26
CA THR A 185 -0.96 2.16 -2.34
C THR A 185 0.47 1.76 -2.58
N HIS A 186 1.00 0.94 -1.68
CA HIS A 186 2.36 0.42 -1.71
C HIS A 186 2.36 -1.04 -2.18
N PHE A 187 2.83 -1.31 -3.39
CA PHE A 187 3.03 -2.66 -3.91
C PHE A 187 4.35 -3.23 -3.39
N LEU A 188 4.25 -4.21 -2.49
CA LEU A 188 5.38 -4.74 -1.71
C LEU A 188 6.30 -5.60 -2.57
N LEU A 189 7.51 -5.10 -2.83
CA LEU A 189 8.56 -5.79 -3.57
C LEU A 189 9.37 -6.75 -2.68
N ASP A 190 9.79 -6.26 -1.51
CA ASP A 190 10.50 -7.03 -0.48
C ASP A 190 9.93 -6.74 0.91
N GLY A 191 9.96 -7.76 1.77
CA GLY A 191 9.64 -7.63 3.17
C GLY A 191 8.33 -8.31 3.60
N HIS A 192 7.81 -9.25 2.81
CA HIS A 192 6.57 -9.99 3.10
C HIS A 192 6.57 -10.61 4.50
N HIS A 193 7.68 -11.26 4.89
CA HIS A 193 7.87 -11.81 6.24
C HIS A 193 7.90 -10.71 7.33
N LYS A 194 8.51 -9.55 7.03
CA LYS A 194 8.63 -8.42 7.95
C LYS A 194 7.25 -7.79 8.20
N LEU A 195 6.47 -7.55 7.15
CA LEU A 195 5.12 -6.99 7.25
C LEU A 195 4.19 -7.90 8.04
N GLU A 196 4.27 -9.21 7.82
CA GLU A 196 3.45 -10.16 8.56
C GLU A 196 3.84 -10.24 10.04
N ALA A 197 5.14 -10.28 10.35
CA ALA A 197 5.64 -10.23 11.72
C ALA A 197 5.19 -8.96 12.45
N ALA A 198 5.29 -7.82 11.77
CA ALA A 198 4.85 -6.52 12.27
C ALA A 198 3.34 -6.49 12.54
N ALA A 199 2.54 -6.98 11.60
CA ALA A 199 1.08 -7.03 11.75
C ALA A 199 0.64 -7.97 12.88
N THR A 200 1.34 -9.08 13.07
CA THR A 200 1.05 -10.06 14.13
C THR A 200 1.44 -9.55 15.51
N THR A 201 2.50 -8.74 15.59
CA THR A 201 3.05 -8.26 16.87
C THR A 201 2.65 -6.82 17.22
N GLY A 202 1.92 -6.14 16.35
CA GLY A 202 1.56 -4.72 16.53
C GLY A 202 2.79 -3.81 16.56
N ARG A 203 3.82 -4.14 15.78
CA ARG A 203 5.10 -3.41 15.75
C ARG A 203 5.30 -2.67 14.44
N PRO A 204 6.10 -1.59 14.44
CA PRO A 204 6.34 -0.81 13.25
C PRO A 204 7.39 -1.43 12.34
N VAL A 205 7.29 -1.11 11.06
CA VAL A 205 8.26 -1.41 10.00
C VAL A 205 8.65 -0.11 9.31
N ARG A 206 9.90 -0.04 8.86
CA ARG A 206 10.33 1.01 7.93
C ARG A 206 9.94 0.56 6.52
N LEU A 207 9.32 1.43 5.74
CA LEU A 207 9.01 1.18 4.34
C LEU A 207 9.80 2.17 3.48
N LEU A 208 10.70 1.66 2.64
CA LEU A 208 11.23 2.39 1.51
C LEU A 208 10.20 2.35 0.38
N SER A 209 9.50 3.46 0.20
CA SER A 209 8.51 3.67 -0.86
C SER A 209 9.17 4.36 -2.03
N LEU A 210 9.24 3.69 -3.18
CA LEU A 210 9.57 4.29 -4.47
C LEU A 210 8.26 4.88 -5.04
N LEU A 211 7.96 6.12 -4.67
CA LEU A 211 6.71 6.80 -5.05
C LEU A 211 6.77 7.20 -6.52
N ALA A 212 5.95 6.59 -7.36
CA ALA A 212 5.86 6.95 -8.77
C ALA A 212 5.21 8.34 -8.91
N LEU A 213 5.86 9.24 -9.64
CA LEU A 213 5.40 10.62 -9.84
C LEU A 213 4.60 10.82 -11.13
N GLY A 214 4.74 9.89 -12.09
CA GLY A 214 4.03 9.92 -13.37
C GLY A 214 2.96 8.84 -13.52
N GLU A 215 2.83 7.94 -12.56
CA GLU A 215 1.86 6.84 -12.57
C GLU A 215 0.78 7.08 -11.51
N GLY A 216 -0.48 6.84 -11.85
CA GLY A 216 -1.63 7.08 -10.98
C GLY A 216 -2.49 8.27 -11.41
N LEU A 217 -3.44 8.64 -10.56
CA LEU A 217 -4.40 9.74 -10.81
C LEU A 217 -4.06 11.04 -10.07
N ALA A 218 -3.08 11.02 -9.17
CA ALA A 218 -2.66 12.20 -8.44
C ALA A 218 -1.76 13.12 -9.31
N GLY A 219 -1.98 14.43 -9.22
CA GLY A 219 -1.13 15.44 -9.83
C GLY A 219 -0.02 15.93 -8.89
N ALA A 220 0.73 16.92 -9.38
CA ALA A 220 1.85 17.51 -8.62
C ALA A 220 1.39 18.15 -7.29
N GLU A 221 0.19 18.75 -7.24
CA GLU A 221 -0.35 19.34 -6.02
C GLU A 221 -0.70 18.26 -4.99
N GLU A 222 -1.31 17.15 -5.41
CA GLU A 222 -1.58 16.01 -4.56
C GLU A 222 -0.29 15.41 -4.00
N HIS A 223 0.71 15.19 -4.85
CA HIS A 223 2.04 14.72 -4.43
C HIS A 223 2.68 15.62 -3.37
N ALA A 224 2.61 16.95 -3.57
CA ALA A 224 3.18 17.93 -2.64
C ALA A 224 2.46 17.93 -1.28
N ARG A 225 1.20 17.50 -1.21
CA ARG A 225 0.42 17.46 0.04
C ARG A 225 0.68 16.20 0.88
N LEU A 226 1.08 15.09 0.26
CA LEU A 226 1.27 13.80 0.94
C LEU A 226 2.19 13.88 2.17
N PRO A 227 3.37 14.54 2.14
CA PRO A 227 4.23 14.63 3.32
C PRO A 227 3.54 15.29 4.50
N THR A 228 2.78 16.37 4.26
CA THR A 228 2.05 17.08 5.31
C THR A 228 0.87 16.26 5.84
N LEU A 229 0.20 15.49 4.98
CA LEU A 229 -0.87 14.58 5.43
C LEU A 229 -0.30 13.46 6.30
N ARG A 230 0.87 12.91 5.97
CA ARG A 230 1.49 11.82 6.73
C ARG A 230 2.03 12.22 8.09
N THR A 231 2.21 13.52 8.37
CA THR A 231 2.56 14.02 9.71
C THR A 231 1.34 14.26 10.61
N ARG A 232 0.12 14.20 10.06
CA ARG A 232 -1.11 14.34 10.85
C ARG A 232 -1.31 13.11 11.75
N PRO A 233 -2.08 13.26 12.85
CA PRO A 233 -2.56 12.11 13.60
C PRO A 233 -3.35 11.16 12.71
N ARG A 234 -3.16 9.85 12.91
CA ARG A 234 -4.01 8.84 12.31
C ARG A 234 -5.44 9.05 12.81
N SER A 235 -6.39 9.09 11.88
CA SER A 235 -7.81 9.19 12.21
C SER A 235 -8.62 8.36 11.22
N ALA A 236 -9.38 7.40 11.76
CA ALA A 236 -10.40 6.71 10.98
C ALA A 236 -11.49 7.71 10.61
N ARG A 237 -12.10 7.50 9.44
CA ARG A 237 -13.26 8.27 9.04
C ARG A 237 -14.42 7.92 9.99
N ALA A 238 -15.09 8.94 10.53
CA ALA A 238 -16.35 8.72 11.21
C ALA A 238 -17.40 8.43 10.13
N ASP A 239 -18.02 7.25 10.16
CA ASP A 239 -19.10 6.92 9.23
C ASP A 239 -20.17 8.01 9.30
N GLY A 240 -20.55 8.55 8.14
CA GLY A 240 -21.61 9.54 8.04
C GLY A 240 -22.91 8.92 8.55
N THR A 241 -23.48 9.51 9.60
CA THR A 241 -24.85 9.23 10.07
C THR A 241 -25.89 9.52 9.01
#